data_AF-D7JFB4-F1
#
_entry.id   AF-D7JFB4-F1
#
_cell.length_a   1.000
_cell.length_b   1.000
_cell.length_c   1.000
_cell.angle_alpha   90.00
_cell.angle_beta   90.00
_cell.angle_gamma   90.00
#
_symmetry.space_group_name_H-M   'P 1'
#
loop_
_entity.id
_entity.type
_entity.pdbx_description
1 polymer ?
#
loop_
_entity_poly.entity_id
_entity_poly.type
_entity_poly.pdbx_seq_one_letter_code
_entity_poly.pdbx_strand_id
1 'polypeptide(L)'
;MNKVNRKSILVGSLSFFIVLFTMPLGHALMILMEHFLTHQQLYYSAFAMGAVGLVLTIVGVFANGDTRQTLFGMFGALLFWTGWIEFGYVYFAHRLDVQPLLNAAGEVITKPEYLMLPSSVGFWVMFMFLYLFSIKSGCDFFNYLQKVFFKKSKTRVEIKPITRNTSLVTFMEMNMILWTSYLLLMFAYDENFLGDRHPVTIGIAVACLIGSFFMMARLIKISSWGYAIRYSIPTVIVFWTFVEVLGRHDVFKEIWVHPLDYKTEMLMILAALVVTLGILLFMSSRKKQRGEQKDIEPDK
;
A
#
# COMPACT_ATOMS: atom_id res chain seq x y z
N MET A 1 -26.25 -11.36 4.51
CA MET A 1 -25.89 -9.93 4.43
C MET A 1 -25.70 -9.38 5.84
N ASN A 2 -24.47 -9.07 6.27
CA ASN A 2 -24.26 -8.48 7.60
C ASN A 2 -24.86 -7.07 7.65
N LYS A 3 -25.72 -6.79 8.64
CA LYS A 3 -26.22 -5.44 8.93
C LYS A 3 -25.05 -4.51 9.24
N VAL A 4 -25.06 -3.32 8.64
CA VAL A 4 -24.13 -2.24 8.98
C VAL A 4 -24.35 -1.88 10.46
N ASN A 5 -23.30 -1.91 11.26
CA ASN A 5 -23.35 -1.54 12.68
C ASN A 5 -22.43 -0.34 12.90
N ARG A 6 -22.75 0.55 13.84
CA ARG A 6 -21.90 1.68 14.26
C ARG A 6 -20.46 1.24 14.54
N LYS A 7 -20.27 0.04 15.11
CA LYS A 7 -18.97 -0.57 15.33
C LYS A 7 -18.23 -0.93 14.04
N SER A 8 -18.91 -1.49 13.03
CA SER A 8 -18.26 -1.86 11.75
C SER A 8 -17.88 -0.62 10.96
N ILE A 9 -18.74 0.41 10.97
CA ILE A 9 -18.43 1.71 10.36
C ILE A 9 -17.16 2.29 10.98
N LEU A 10 -17.10 2.35 12.31
CA LEU A 10 -15.94 2.89 13.01
C LEU A 10 -14.65 2.09 12.70
N VAL A 11 -14.71 0.75 12.72
CA VAL A 11 -13.53 -0.08 12.39
C VAL A 11 -13.09 0.11 10.94
N GLY A 12 -14.03 0.11 9.99
CA GLY A 12 -13.74 0.30 8.58
C GLY A 12 -13.15 1.68 8.28
N SER A 13 -13.76 2.74 8.81
CA SER A 13 -13.28 4.12 8.63
C SER A 13 -11.91 4.34 9.26
N LEU A 14 -11.67 3.89 10.50
CA LEU A 14 -10.36 4.05 11.14
C LEU A 14 -9.28 3.24 10.41
N SER A 15 -9.59 2.04 9.93
CA SER A 15 -8.64 1.25 9.13
C SER A 15 -8.28 1.95 7.83
N PHE A 16 -9.26 2.55 7.14
CA PHE A 16 -9.02 3.36 5.96
C PHE A 16 -8.10 4.54 6.26
N PHE A 17 -8.35 5.32 7.31
CA PHE A 17 -7.51 6.47 7.66
C PHE A 17 -6.09 6.09 8.08
N ILE A 18 -5.91 4.97 8.79
CA ILE A 18 -4.56 4.46 9.13
C ILE A 18 -3.74 4.28 7.85
N VAL A 19 -4.29 3.58 6.86
CA VAL A 19 -3.59 3.32 5.60
C VAL A 19 -3.50 4.58 4.74
N LEU A 20 -4.54 5.42 4.72
CA LEU A 20 -4.54 6.66 3.94
C LEU A 20 -3.42 7.59 4.38
N PHE A 21 -3.22 7.76 5.69
CA PHE A 21 -2.19 8.66 6.20
C PHE A 21 -0.77 8.15 5.98
N THR A 22 -0.55 6.85 5.75
CA THR A 22 0.80 6.37 5.43
C THR A 22 1.28 6.83 4.06
N MET A 23 0.40 7.08 3.10
CA MET A 23 0.77 7.50 1.74
C MET A 23 1.41 8.89 1.69
N PRO A 24 0.77 9.99 2.18
CA PRO A 24 1.38 11.31 2.18
C PRO A 24 2.59 11.38 3.11
N LEU A 25 2.58 10.66 4.25
CA LEU A 25 3.72 10.62 5.16
C LEU A 25 4.93 9.91 4.54
N GLY A 26 4.71 8.87 3.72
CA GLY A 26 5.76 8.21 2.96
C GLY A 26 6.45 9.16 1.98
N HIS A 27 5.67 9.85 1.16
CA HIS A 27 6.18 10.86 0.22
C HIS A 27 6.90 12.01 0.93
N ALA A 28 6.31 12.55 2.01
CA ALA A 28 6.93 13.59 2.80
C ALA A 28 8.26 13.13 3.41
N LEU A 29 8.33 11.90 3.94
CA LEU A 29 9.56 11.33 4.47
C LEU A 29 10.65 11.23 3.40
N MET A 30 10.31 10.78 2.20
CA MET A 30 11.26 10.69 1.10
C MET A 30 11.88 12.04 0.76
N ILE A 31 11.06 13.07 0.62
CA ILE A 31 11.52 14.41 0.26
C ILE A 31 12.35 15.03 1.39
N LEU A 32 11.96 14.82 2.64
CA LEU A 32 12.77 15.25 3.78
C LEU A 32 14.14 14.55 3.79
N MET A 33 14.19 13.26 3.48
CA MET A 33 15.46 12.53 3.37
C MET A 33 16.33 13.06 2.23
N GLU A 34 15.76 13.32 1.04
CA GLU A 34 16.47 13.93 -0.09
C GLU A 34 17.01 15.33 0.25
N HIS A 35 16.29 16.11 1.07
CA HIS A 35 16.68 17.47 1.43
C HIS A 35 17.74 17.53 2.53
N PHE A 36 17.65 16.66 3.54
CA PHE A 36 18.53 16.71 4.72
C PHE A 36 19.76 15.81 4.64
N LEU A 37 19.74 14.76 3.81
CA LEU A 37 20.83 13.79 3.73
C LEU A 37 21.68 14.01 2.49
N THR A 38 22.99 13.81 2.63
CA THR A 38 23.88 13.67 1.47
C THR A 38 23.56 12.38 0.72
N HIS A 39 23.90 12.31 -0.57
CA HIS A 39 23.67 11.13 -1.41
C HIS A 39 24.13 9.81 -0.75
N GLN A 40 25.33 9.78 -0.16
CA GLN A 40 25.84 8.57 0.50
C GLN A 40 25.00 8.19 1.73
N GLN A 41 24.64 9.18 2.56
CA GLN A 41 23.79 8.95 3.74
C GLN A 41 22.37 8.52 3.35
N LEU A 42 21.84 9.06 2.25
CA LEU A 42 20.54 8.68 1.69
C LEU A 42 20.54 7.20 1.33
N TYR A 43 21.55 6.72 0.59
CA TYR A 43 21.63 5.32 0.17
C TYR A 43 21.78 4.35 1.34
N TYR A 44 22.63 4.68 2.33
CA TYR A 44 22.75 3.84 3.53
C TYR A 44 21.48 3.84 4.37
N SER A 45 20.82 4.99 4.51
CA SER A 45 19.56 5.10 5.25
C SER A 45 18.42 4.34 4.55
N ALA A 46 18.34 4.43 3.22
CA ALA A 46 17.38 3.69 2.41
C ALA A 46 17.58 2.17 2.51
N PHE A 47 18.83 1.70 2.43
CA PHE A 47 19.14 0.29 2.60
C PHE A 47 18.80 -0.21 4.00
N ALA A 48 19.15 0.58 5.04
CA ALA A 48 18.78 0.26 6.42
C ALA A 48 17.27 0.24 6.62
N MET A 49 16.54 1.18 6.03
CA MET A 49 15.07 1.26 6.09
C MET A 49 14.42 0.00 5.51
N GLY A 50 14.85 -0.44 4.32
CA GLY A 50 14.30 -1.66 3.73
C GLY A 50 14.65 -2.92 4.52
N ALA A 51 15.85 -2.98 5.12
CA ALA A 51 16.23 -4.05 6.03
C ALA A 51 15.37 -4.08 7.30
N VAL A 52 15.08 -2.90 7.89
CA VAL A 52 14.14 -2.77 9.00
C VAL A 52 12.74 -3.24 8.60
N GLY A 53 12.28 -2.89 7.40
CA GLY A 53 11.00 -3.37 6.86
C GLY A 53 10.90 -4.89 6.77
N LEU A 54 11.97 -5.53 6.28
CA LEU A 54 12.06 -7.00 6.21
C LEU A 54 12.07 -7.64 7.61
N VAL A 55 12.90 -7.13 8.53
CA VAL A 55 12.98 -7.62 9.92
C VAL A 55 11.63 -7.46 10.62
N LEU A 56 10.97 -6.32 10.44
CA LEU A 56 9.66 -6.03 11.02
C LEU A 56 8.60 -7.03 10.56
N THR A 57 8.64 -7.42 9.28
CA THR A 57 7.77 -8.45 8.70
C THR A 57 8.05 -9.83 9.31
N ILE A 58 9.33 -10.21 9.45
CA ILE A 58 9.72 -11.49 10.04
C ILE A 58 9.30 -11.57 11.52
N VAL A 59 9.56 -10.52 12.30
CA VAL A 59 9.10 -10.42 13.70
C VAL A 59 7.57 -10.49 13.78
N GLY A 60 6.89 -9.89 12.80
CA GLY A 60 5.44 -9.95 12.65
C GLY A 60 4.88 -11.36 12.49
N VAL A 61 5.63 -12.31 11.94
CA VAL A 61 5.21 -13.72 11.83
C VAL A 61 5.02 -14.35 13.22
N PHE A 62 5.87 -13.99 14.18
CA PHE A 62 5.83 -14.53 15.54
C PHE A 62 4.95 -13.69 16.49
N ALA A 63 4.38 -12.57 16.02
CA ALA A 63 3.54 -11.72 16.83
C ALA A 63 2.16 -12.36 17.11
N ASN A 64 1.69 -12.23 18.36
CA ASN A 64 0.37 -12.73 18.75
C ASN A 64 -0.76 -11.79 18.29
N GLY A 65 -1.70 -12.34 17.53
CA GLY A 65 -2.95 -11.68 17.14
C GLY A 65 -2.96 -11.12 15.71
N ASP A 66 -4.03 -11.42 14.97
CA ASP A 66 -4.19 -11.09 13.54
C ASP A 66 -3.96 -9.61 13.22
N THR A 67 -4.46 -8.70 14.07
CA THR A 67 -4.29 -7.26 13.90
C THR A 67 -2.81 -6.84 14.01
N ARG A 68 -2.06 -7.39 14.99
CA ARG A 68 -0.65 -7.04 15.16
C ARG A 68 0.16 -7.56 13.98
N GLN A 69 -0.03 -8.82 13.59
CA GLN A 69 0.64 -9.41 12.42
C GLN A 69 0.37 -8.58 11.17
N THR A 70 -0.87 -8.12 10.96
CA THR A 70 -1.25 -7.24 9.85
C THR A 70 -0.47 -5.93 9.89
N LEU A 71 -0.40 -5.25 11.04
CA LEU A 71 0.34 -3.99 11.18
C LEU A 71 1.84 -4.18 10.91
N PHE A 72 2.46 -5.23 11.46
CA PHE A 72 3.86 -5.56 11.19
C PHE A 72 4.11 -5.81 9.70
N GLY A 73 3.21 -6.55 9.03
CA GLY A 73 3.32 -6.80 7.59
C GLY A 73 3.14 -5.55 6.74
N MET A 74 2.18 -4.68 7.10
CA MET A 74 1.89 -3.43 6.40
C MET A 74 3.02 -2.41 6.53
N PHE A 75 3.47 -2.10 7.75
CA PHE A 75 4.61 -1.19 7.95
C PHE A 75 5.91 -1.79 7.42
N GLY A 76 6.07 -3.12 7.52
CA GLY A 76 7.18 -3.83 6.92
C GLY A 76 7.23 -3.67 5.41
N ALA A 77 6.07 -3.77 4.74
CA ALA A 77 5.97 -3.56 3.30
C ALA A 77 6.25 -2.11 2.90
N LEU A 78 5.71 -1.13 3.62
CA LEU A 78 5.97 0.29 3.35
C LEU A 78 7.47 0.63 3.40
N LEU A 79 8.14 0.25 4.49
CA LEU A 79 9.57 0.51 4.68
C LEU A 79 10.42 -0.26 3.66
N PHE A 80 10.04 -1.48 3.33
CA PHE A 80 10.70 -2.28 2.30
C PHE A 80 10.57 -1.65 0.91
N TRP A 81 9.35 -1.27 0.53
CA TRP A 81 9.08 -0.63 -0.75
C TRP A 81 9.88 0.67 -0.89
N THR A 82 9.73 1.59 0.05
CA THR A 82 10.43 2.89 -0.01
C THR A 82 11.94 2.72 0.06
N GLY A 83 12.46 1.86 0.94
CA GLY A 83 13.89 1.67 1.11
C GLY A 83 14.58 0.93 -0.03
N TRP A 84 14.14 -0.29 -0.36
CA TRP A 84 14.84 -1.15 -1.30
C TRP A 84 14.31 -1.05 -2.74
N ILE A 85 13.04 -0.74 -2.93
CA ILE A 85 12.47 -0.60 -4.28
C ILE A 85 12.68 0.83 -4.77
N GLU A 86 12.04 1.83 -4.14
CA GLU A 86 12.07 3.22 -4.63
C GLU A 86 13.47 3.82 -4.56
N PHE A 87 14.05 3.92 -3.36
CA PHE A 87 15.40 4.45 -3.23
C PHE A 87 16.48 3.55 -3.85
N GLY A 88 16.18 2.26 -4.07
CA GLY A 88 17.01 1.38 -4.89
C GLY A 88 17.10 1.87 -6.34
N TYR A 89 15.97 2.21 -6.95
CA TYR A 89 15.96 2.84 -8.28
C TYR A 89 16.59 4.23 -8.27
N VAL A 90 16.39 5.05 -7.24
CA VAL A 90 17.07 6.36 -7.10
C VAL A 90 18.60 6.19 -7.10
N TYR A 91 19.12 5.21 -6.36
CA TYR A 91 20.55 4.92 -6.35
C TYR A 91 21.08 4.58 -7.75
N PHE A 92 20.41 3.67 -8.47
CA PHE A 92 20.83 3.31 -9.82
C PHE A 92 20.65 4.46 -10.81
N ALA A 93 19.63 5.29 -10.65
CA ALA A 93 19.40 6.46 -11.49
C ALA A 93 20.58 7.42 -11.38
N HIS A 94 20.97 7.76 -10.16
CA HIS A 94 22.08 8.67 -9.90
C HIS A 94 23.41 8.06 -10.34
N ARG A 95 23.61 6.75 -10.11
CA ARG A 95 24.84 6.06 -10.51
C ARG A 95 25.02 5.99 -12.02
N LEU A 96 23.94 5.80 -12.77
CA LEU A 96 23.94 5.67 -14.23
C LEU A 96 23.66 7.01 -14.94
N ASP A 97 23.52 8.09 -14.17
CA ASP A 97 23.24 9.45 -14.66
C ASP A 97 22.01 9.53 -15.58
N VAL A 98 20.96 8.78 -15.19
CA VAL A 98 19.69 8.74 -15.91
C VAL A 98 19.02 10.09 -15.79
N GLN A 99 18.78 10.74 -16.93
CA GLN A 99 18.16 12.06 -16.97
C GLN A 99 16.66 11.97 -16.65
N PRO A 100 16.11 12.95 -15.91
CA PRO A 100 14.66 13.04 -15.69
C PRO A 100 13.92 13.36 -16.99
N LEU A 101 12.63 13.02 -17.04
CA LEU A 101 11.79 13.44 -18.15
C LEU A 101 11.38 14.91 -17.92
N LEU A 102 11.75 15.78 -18.85
CA LEU A 102 11.46 17.22 -18.80
C LEU A 102 10.31 17.59 -19.74
N ASN A 103 9.52 18.61 -19.37
CA ASN A 103 8.56 19.21 -20.30
C ASN A 103 9.24 20.18 -21.28
N ALA A 104 8.47 20.70 -22.23
CA ALA A 104 8.95 21.71 -23.18
C ALA A 104 9.45 23.01 -22.51
N ALA A 105 9.08 23.25 -21.24
CA ALA A 105 9.53 24.37 -20.43
C ALA A 105 10.76 24.04 -19.54
N GLY A 106 11.27 22.81 -19.57
CA GLY A 106 12.41 22.36 -18.78
C GLY A 106 12.09 21.92 -17.35
N GLU A 107 10.82 21.86 -16.95
CA GLU A 107 10.40 21.38 -15.63
C GLU A 107 10.40 19.84 -15.62
N VAL A 108 10.82 19.27 -14.49
CA VAL A 108 10.84 17.81 -14.28
C VAL A 108 9.41 17.31 -14.20
N ILE A 109 8.97 16.58 -15.23
CA ILE A 109 7.70 15.87 -15.21
C ILE A 109 7.89 14.57 -14.43
N THR A 110 8.80 13.69 -14.87
CA THR A 110 9.00 12.37 -14.22
C THR A 110 10.41 12.27 -13.66
N LYS A 111 10.52 11.89 -12.38
CA LYS A 111 11.81 11.60 -11.77
C LYS A 111 12.46 10.36 -12.40
N PRO A 112 13.80 10.29 -12.47
CA PRO A 112 14.51 9.24 -13.22
C PRO A 112 14.23 7.80 -12.74
N GLU A 113 14.05 7.60 -11.44
CA GLU A 113 13.76 6.30 -10.83
C GLU A 113 12.50 5.65 -11.40
N TYR A 114 11.50 6.46 -11.71
CA TYR A 114 10.22 6.02 -12.23
C TYR A 114 10.27 5.71 -13.73
N LEU A 115 11.28 6.20 -14.46
CA LEU A 115 11.51 5.82 -15.86
C LEU A 115 12.10 4.41 -15.97
N MET A 116 12.84 3.96 -14.96
CA MET A 116 13.41 2.61 -14.93
C MET A 116 12.44 1.57 -14.38
N LEU A 117 11.54 1.95 -13.48
CA LEU A 117 10.61 1.04 -12.83
C LEU A 117 9.76 0.17 -13.79
N PRO A 118 9.29 0.65 -14.96
CA PRO A 118 8.60 -0.16 -15.97
C PRO A 118 9.38 -1.38 -16.46
N SER A 119 10.72 -1.35 -16.43
CA SER A 119 11.57 -2.50 -16.81
C SER A 119 11.29 -3.76 -15.96
N SER A 120 10.73 -3.57 -14.75
CA SER A 120 10.39 -4.66 -13.85
C SER A 120 9.12 -5.43 -14.24
N VAL A 121 8.40 -5.03 -15.31
CA VAL A 121 7.15 -5.68 -15.75
C VAL A 121 7.31 -7.19 -15.98
N GLY A 122 8.46 -7.66 -16.47
CA GLY A 122 8.72 -9.09 -16.66
C GLY A 122 8.68 -9.88 -15.35
N PHE A 123 9.32 -9.36 -14.30
CA PHE A 123 9.26 -9.95 -12.97
C PHE A 123 7.83 -9.88 -12.40
N TRP A 124 7.12 -8.77 -12.64
CA TRP A 124 5.74 -8.61 -12.19
C TRP A 124 4.83 -9.67 -12.80
N VAL A 125 4.92 -9.91 -14.11
CA VAL A 125 4.17 -10.97 -14.79
C VAL A 125 4.45 -12.32 -14.15
N MET A 126 5.72 -12.66 -13.91
CA MET A 126 6.10 -13.93 -13.27
C MET A 126 5.43 -14.11 -11.90
N PHE A 127 5.44 -13.09 -11.04
CA PHE A 127 4.77 -13.15 -9.74
C PHE A 127 3.24 -13.18 -9.88
N MET A 128 2.64 -12.43 -10.80
CA MET A 128 1.20 -12.47 -11.06
C MET A 128 0.74 -13.86 -11.46
N PHE A 129 1.48 -14.55 -12.32
CA PHE A 129 1.18 -15.94 -12.70
C PHE A 129 1.21 -16.87 -11.48
N LEU A 130 2.21 -16.74 -10.60
CA LEU A 130 2.28 -17.50 -9.36
C LEU A 130 1.05 -17.24 -8.46
N TYR A 131 0.68 -15.97 -8.29
CA TYR A 131 -0.50 -15.60 -7.49
C TYR A 131 -1.81 -16.08 -8.10
N LEU A 132 -1.95 -16.04 -9.43
CA LEU A 132 -3.17 -16.46 -10.13
C LEU A 132 -3.34 -17.96 -10.15
N PHE A 133 -2.28 -18.75 -10.36
CA PHE A 133 -2.43 -20.18 -10.60
C PHE A 133 -1.99 -21.08 -9.44
N SER A 134 -1.17 -20.57 -8.51
CA SER A 134 -0.52 -21.42 -7.49
C SER A 134 -0.83 -21.03 -6.05
N ILE A 135 -1.31 -19.80 -5.77
CA ILE A 135 -1.49 -19.31 -4.41
C ILE A 135 -2.95 -18.95 -4.15
N LYS A 136 -3.54 -19.49 -3.08
CA LYS A 136 -4.84 -19.04 -2.59
C LYS A 136 -4.62 -17.88 -1.62
N SER A 137 -4.87 -16.65 -2.08
CA SER A 137 -4.65 -15.44 -1.29
C SER A 137 -5.90 -15.00 -0.51
N GLY A 138 -5.73 -14.08 0.44
CA GLY A 138 -6.86 -13.49 1.17
C GLY A 138 -7.60 -12.42 0.36
N CYS A 139 -7.01 -11.99 -0.76
CA CYS A 139 -7.55 -10.99 -1.65
C CYS A 139 -8.72 -11.51 -2.49
N ASP A 140 -9.88 -10.86 -2.39
CA ASP A 140 -11.09 -11.21 -3.16
C ASP A 140 -10.88 -11.11 -4.68
N PHE A 141 -10.00 -10.22 -5.15
CA PHE A 141 -9.72 -10.03 -6.57
C PHE A 141 -9.02 -11.24 -7.21
N PHE A 142 -7.94 -11.72 -6.60
CA PHE A 142 -7.25 -12.92 -7.07
C PHE A 142 -8.14 -14.16 -6.99
N ASN A 143 -8.91 -14.29 -5.90
CA ASN A 143 -9.89 -15.38 -5.75
C ASN A 143 -10.99 -15.31 -6.83
N TYR A 144 -11.42 -14.11 -7.23
CA TYR A 144 -12.36 -13.92 -8.34
C TYR A 144 -11.75 -14.33 -9.68
N LEU A 145 -10.56 -13.85 -10.01
CA LEU A 145 -9.85 -14.21 -11.25
C LEU A 145 -9.63 -15.72 -11.34
N GLN A 146 -9.16 -16.35 -10.26
CA GLN A 146 -9.03 -17.80 -10.16
C GLN A 146 -10.34 -18.53 -10.48
N LYS A 147 -11.47 -18.10 -9.90
CA LYS A 147 -12.78 -18.70 -10.19
C LYS A 147 -13.17 -18.54 -11.65
N VAL A 148 -12.83 -17.43 -12.30
CA VAL A 148 -13.11 -17.19 -13.72
C VAL A 148 -12.24 -18.09 -14.60
N PHE A 149 -10.94 -18.13 -14.38
CA PHE A 149 -10.01 -18.94 -15.17
C PHE A 149 -10.20 -20.45 -14.98
N PHE A 150 -10.45 -20.90 -13.75
CA PHE A 150 -10.67 -22.31 -13.45
C PHE A 150 -12.13 -22.77 -13.63
N LYS A 151 -13.06 -21.90 -14.05
CA LYS A 151 -14.49 -22.22 -14.23
C LYS A 151 -14.75 -23.42 -15.16
N LYS A 152 -13.86 -23.65 -16.14
CA LYS A 152 -13.96 -24.73 -17.14
C LYS A 152 -12.89 -25.84 -16.97
N SER A 153 -12.03 -25.76 -15.95
CA SER A 153 -10.95 -26.74 -15.76
C SER A 153 -11.51 -28.05 -15.19
N LYS A 154 -11.29 -29.17 -15.91
CA LYS A 154 -11.64 -30.53 -15.45
C LYS A 154 -10.68 -31.08 -14.39
N THR A 155 -9.48 -30.50 -14.28
CA THR A 155 -8.46 -30.83 -13.28
C THR A 155 -8.74 -30.06 -11.99
N ARG A 156 -8.90 -30.79 -10.87
CA ARG A 156 -8.86 -30.20 -9.52
C ARG A 156 -7.44 -29.71 -9.25
N VAL A 157 -7.16 -28.48 -9.64
CA VAL A 157 -5.98 -27.79 -9.13
C VAL A 157 -6.27 -27.46 -7.66
N GLU A 158 -5.77 -28.29 -6.75
CA GLU A 158 -5.81 -28.00 -5.32
C GLU A 158 -4.80 -26.89 -5.03
N ILE A 159 -5.26 -25.65 -5.15
CA ILE A 159 -4.46 -24.49 -4.77
C ILE A 159 -4.26 -24.55 -3.25
N LYS A 160 -3.06 -24.95 -2.82
CA LYS A 160 -2.69 -25.01 -1.41
C LYS A 160 -2.50 -23.58 -0.89
N PRO A 161 -3.12 -23.21 0.25
CA PRO A 161 -2.80 -21.94 0.88
C PRO A 161 -1.33 -21.96 1.31
N ILE A 162 -0.56 -20.93 0.94
CA ILE A 162 0.72 -20.68 1.61
C ILE A 162 0.42 -20.61 3.10
N THR A 163 1.25 -21.29 3.93
CA THR A 163 1.16 -21.27 5.40
C THR A 163 0.71 -19.91 5.91
N ARG A 164 -0.40 -19.87 6.67
CA ARG A 164 -1.19 -18.67 6.99
C ARG A 164 -0.48 -17.75 7.99
N ASN A 165 0.62 -17.12 7.56
CA ASN A 165 1.30 -16.06 8.27
C ASN A 165 0.71 -14.72 7.82
N THR A 166 -0.22 -14.16 8.60
CA THR A 166 -0.94 -12.93 8.21
C THR A 166 0.03 -11.79 7.91
N SER A 167 1.14 -11.69 8.64
CA SER A 167 2.16 -10.65 8.42
C SER A 167 2.80 -10.77 7.04
N LEU A 168 3.31 -11.95 6.68
CA LEU A 168 3.94 -12.19 5.37
C LEU A 168 2.94 -12.03 4.21
N VAL A 169 1.69 -12.50 4.39
CA VAL A 169 0.65 -12.33 3.38
C VAL A 169 0.34 -10.84 3.18
N THR A 170 0.18 -10.08 4.26
CA THR A 170 -0.06 -8.62 4.18
C THR A 170 1.11 -7.92 3.49
N PHE A 171 2.34 -8.28 3.86
CA PHE A 171 3.55 -7.74 3.27
C PHE A 171 3.59 -7.94 1.76
N MET A 172 3.38 -9.18 1.33
CA MET A 172 3.45 -9.52 -0.09
C MET A 172 2.28 -8.94 -0.88
N GLU A 173 1.04 -9.05 -0.38
CA GLU A 173 -0.14 -8.51 -1.04
C GLU A 173 0.00 -6.99 -1.24
N MET A 174 0.46 -6.26 -0.21
CA MET A 174 0.67 -4.82 -0.30
C MET A 174 1.72 -4.44 -1.36
N ASN A 175 2.90 -5.07 -1.34
CA ASN A 175 3.95 -4.81 -2.34
C ASN A 175 3.47 -5.14 -3.76
N MET A 176 2.76 -6.26 -3.95
CA MET A 176 2.24 -6.62 -5.27
C MET A 176 1.18 -5.62 -5.78
N ILE A 177 0.31 -5.12 -4.91
CA ILE A 177 -0.69 -4.10 -5.29
C ILE A 177 -0.01 -2.77 -5.61
N LEU A 178 0.92 -2.30 -4.77
CA LEU A 178 1.71 -1.10 -5.04
C LEU A 178 2.42 -1.21 -6.38
N TRP A 179 3.15 -2.29 -6.60
CA TRP A 179 3.87 -2.52 -7.85
C TRP A 179 2.95 -2.51 -9.07
N THR A 180 1.78 -3.15 -8.97
CA THR A 180 0.78 -3.15 -10.05
C THR A 180 0.29 -1.73 -10.34
N SER A 181 -0.02 -0.94 -9.31
CA SER A 181 -0.48 0.45 -9.46
C SER A 181 0.62 1.35 -10.03
N TYR A 182 1.86 1.20 -9.61
CA TYR A 182 2.99 1.95 -10.19
C TYR A 182 3.20 1.60 -11.66
N LEU A 183 3.23 0.31 -12.02
CA LEU A 183 3.38 -0.08 -13.42
C LEU A 183 2.22 0.46 -14.27
N LEU A 184 0.98 0.37 -13.77
CA LEU A 184 -0.19 0.94 -14.46
C LEU A 184 -0.02 2.44 -14.71
N LEU A 185 0.36 3.22 -13.69
CA LEU A 185 0.57 4.65 -13.82
C LEU A 185 1.71 4.98 -14.76
N MET A 186 2.86 4.30 -14.64
CA MET A 186 4.01 4.58 -15.49
C MET A 186 3.75 4.27 -16.96
N PHE A 187 3.05 3.18 -17.28
CA PHE A 187 2.63 2.90 -18.65
C PHE A 187 1.56 3.87 -19.16
N ALA A 188 0.69 4.38 -18.26
CA ALA A 188 -0.29 5.39 -18.62
C ALA A 188 0.35 6.76 -18.91
N TYR A 189 1.41 7.11 -18.19
CA TYR A 189 2.13 8.37 -18.36
C TYR A 189 3.17 8.36 -19.48
N ASP A 190 3.58 7.18 -19.97
CA ASP A 190 4.50 7.09 -21.09
C ASP A 190 3.83 7.59 -22.39
N GLU A 191 4.37 8.67 -22.94
CA GLU A 191 3.92 9.31 -24.19
C GLU A 191 3.99 8.37 -25.40
N ASN A 192 4.84 7.34 -25.37
CA ASN A 192 4.91 6.35 -26.45
C ASN A 192 3.75 5.36 -26.42
N PHE A 193 3.09 5.20 -25.27
CA PHE A 193 1.97 4.27 -25.08
C PHE A 193 0.62 4.98 -25.08
N LEU A 194 0.43 5.88 -24.11
CA LEU A 194 -0.84 6.57 -23.87
C LEU A 194 -0.59 8.07 -23.78
N GLY A 195 0.31 8.48 -22.89
CA GLY A 195 0.60 9.88 -22.56
C GLY A 195 -0.21 10.39 -21.38
N ASP A 196 0.37 11.35 -20.67
CA ASP A 196 -0.15 11.85 -19.40
C ASP A 196 -1.55 12.48 -19.57
N ARG A 197 -1.71 13.31 -20.62
CA ARG A 197 -2.97 14.01 -20.91
C ARG A 197 -3.96 13.23 -21.76
N HIS A 198 -3.70 11.94 -22.00
CA HIS A 198 -4.56 11.13 -22.85
C HIS A 198 -5.90 10.83 -22.15
N PRO A 199 -7.05 10.86 -22.87
CA PRO A 199 -8.36 10.61 -22.27
C PRO A 199 -8.47 9.23 -21.59
N VAL A 200 -7.68 8.25 -22.03
CA VAL A 200 -7.63 6.93 -21.39
C VAL A 200 -6.97 7.00 -20.01
N THR A 201 -5.92 7.80 -19.82
CA THR A 201 -5.25 7.99 -18.52
C THR A 201 -6.23 8.59 -17.51
N ILE A 202 -7.00 9.61 -17.94
CA ILE A 202 -8.09 10.18 -17.15
C ILE A 202 -9.20 9.13 -16.89
N GLY A 203 -9.54 8.34 -17.90
CA GLY A 203 -10.52 7.25 -17.78
C GLY A 203 -10.11 6.20 -16.74
N ILE A 204 -8.83 5.83 -16.70
CA ILE A 204 -8.26 4.93 -15.68
C ILE A 204 -8.40 5.56 -14.29
N ALA A 205 -8.09 6.84 -14.13
CA ALA A 205 -8.23 7.55 -12.87
C ALA A 205 -9.68 7.56 -12.37
N VAL A 206 -10.64 7.87 -13.25
CA VAL A 206 -12.08 7.85 -12.93
C VAL A 206 -12.55 6.44 -12.57
N ALA A 207 -12.10 5.42 -13.29
CA ALA A 207 -12.40 4.02 -12.98
C ALA A 207 -11.87 3.62 -11.60
N CYS A 208 -10.65 4.05 -11.25
CA CYS A 208 -10.06 3.84 -9.92
C CYS A 208 -10.88 4.53 -8.82
N LEU A 209 -11.31 5.78 -9.05
CA LEU A 209 -12.16 6.50 -8.10
C LEU A 209 -13.49 5.77 -7.86
N ILE A 210 -14.21 5.38 -8.92
CA ILE A 210 -15.47 4.62 -8.81
C ILE A 210 -15.22 3.29 -8.07
N GLY A 211 -14.14 2.59 -8.42
CA GLY A 211 -13.71 1.35 -7.77
C GLY A 211 -13.48 1.53 -6.27
N SER A 212 -12.78 2.60 -5.86
CA SER A 212 -12.50 2.88 -4.46
C SER A 212 -13.77 3.13 -3.65
N PHE A 213 -14.79 3.81 -4.21
CA PHE A 213 -16.07 4.00 -3.52
C PHE A 213 -16.82 2.69 -3.31
N PHE A 214 -16.79 1.81 -4.31
CA PHE A 214 -17.39 0.48 -4.19
C PHE A 214 -16.70 -0.37 -3.13
N MET A 215 -15.36 -0.33 -3.08
CA MET A 215 -14.57 -1.01 -2.06
C MET A 215 -14.80 -0.40 -0.68
N MET A 216 -14.85 0.92 -0.56
CA MET A 216 -15.17 1.62 0.69
C MET A 216 -16.53 1.18 1.25
N ALA A 217 -17.55 1.08 0.40
CA ALA A 217 -18.88 0.62 0.82
C ALA A 217 -18.89 -0.82 1.36
N ARG A 218 -17.90 -1.65 0.98
CA ARG A 218 -17.67 -2.98 1.56
C ARG A 218 -16.84 -2.90 2.84
N LEU A 219 -15.83 -2.04 2.88
CA LEU A 219 -14.94 -1.85 4.02
C LEU A 219 -15.70 -1.48 5.30
N ILE A 220 -16.68 -0.57 5.23
CA ILE A 220 -17.49 -0.14 6.39
C ILE A 220 -18.41 -1.25 6.96
N LYS A 221 -18.56 -2.37 6.25
CA LYS A 221 -19.33 -3.55 6.69
C LYS A 221 -18.45 -4.55 7.45
N ILE A 222 -17.13 -4.37 7.44
CA ILE A 222 -16.17 -5.25 8.10
C ILE A 222 -16.05 -4.85 9.58
N SER A 223 -16.10 -5.84 10.48
CA SER A 223 -16.01 -5.62 11.93
C SER A 223 -14.71 -6.14 12.57
N SER A 224 -13.89 -6.89 11.81
CA SER A 224 -12.59 -7.40 12.26
C SER A 224 -11.47 -6.44 11.88
N TRP A 225 -10.68 -6.00 12.86
CA TRP A 225 -9.60 -5.02 12.66
C TRP A 225 -8.53 -5.47 11.67
N GLY A 226 -7.92 -6.64 11.87
CA GLY A 226 -6.85 -7.14 10.98
C GLY A 226 -7.34 -7.39 9.55
N TYR A 227 -8.60 -7.82 9.37
CA TYR A 227 -9.19 -7.95 8.03
C TYR A 227 -9.54 -6.58 7.42
N ALA A 228 -10.06 -5.65 8.22
CA ALA A 228 -10.38 -4.29 7.76
C ALA A 228 -9.14 -3.54 7.30
N ILE A 229 -8.01 -3.64 8.02
CA ILE A 229 -6.74 -3.05 7.60
C ILE A 229 -6.27 -3.65 6.28
N ARG A 230 -6.22 -4.99 6.17
CA ARG A 230 -5.83 -5.65 4.91
C ARG A 230 -6.72 -5.26 3.73
N TYR A 231 -8.03 -5.12 3.96
CA TYR A 231 -8.95 -4.68 2.92
C TYR A 231 -8.81 -3.18 2.59
N SER A 232 -8.41 -2.37 3.57
CA SER A 232 -8.16 -0.94 3.36
C SER A 232 -6.91 -0.66 2.54
N ILE A 233 -5.89 -1.54 2.55
CA ILE A 233 -4.67 -1.41 1.71
C ILE A 233 -5.02 -1.23 0.23
N PRO A 234 -5.66 -2.18 -0.47
CA PRO A 234 -6.02 -1.98 -1.87
C PRO A 234 -7.05 -0.87 -2.07
N THR A 235 -7.94 -0.62 -1.09
CA THR A 235 -8.93 0.45 -1.18
C THR A 235 -8.25 1.82 -1.25
N VAL A 236 -7.24 2.05 -0.39
CA VAL A 236 -6.45 3.28 -0.36
C VAL A 236 -5.54 3.36 -1.57
N ILE A 237 -4.85 2.30 -1.95
CA ILE A 237 -3.93 2.35 -3.11
C ILE A 237 -4.69 2.70 -4.39
N VAL A 238 -5.85 2.10 -4.63
CA VAL A 238 -6.70 2.42 -5.80
C VAL A 238 -7.22 3.86 -5.72
N PHE A 239 -7.62 4.34 -4.54
CA PHE A 239 -7.98 5.74 -4.35
C PHE A 239 -6.81 6.68 -4.61
N TRP A 240 -5.62 6.32 -4.14
CA TRP A 240 -4.39 7.11 -4.29
C TRP A 240 -3.95 7.21 -5.74
N THR A 241 -4.14 6.15 -6.55
CA THR A 241 -3.90 6.21 -8.00
C THR A 241 -4.68 7.35 -8.67
N PHE A 242 -5.90 7.65 -8.22
CA PHE A 242 -6.65 8.81 -8.70
C PHE A 242 -6.05 10.13 -8.22
N VAL A 243 -5.63 10.20 -6.95
CA VAL A 243 -4.97 11.38 -6.35
C VAL A 243 -3.68 11.72 -7.10
N GLU A 244 -2.85 10.72 -7.42
CA GLU A 244 -1.62 10.86 -8.20
C GLU A 244 -1.87 11.46 -9.58
N VAL A 245 -2.88 10.96 -10.31
CA VAL A 245 -3.23 11.53 -11.62
C VAL A 245 -3.67 12.98 -11.47
N LEU A 246 -4.47 13.33 -10.47
CA LEU A 246 -4.86 14.73 -10.27
C LEU A 246 -3.68 15.63 -9.87
N GLY A 247 -2.77 15.15 -9.03
CA GLY A 247 -1.55 15.86 -8.64
C GLY A 247 -0.66 16.11 -9.86
N ARG A 248 -0.50 15.09 -10.70
CA ARG A 248 0.23 15.16 -11.97
C ARG A 248 -0.34 16.17 -12.96
N HIS A 249 -1.66 16.35 -12.96
CA HIS A 249 -2.36 17.33 -13.76
C HIS A 249 -2.40 18.75 -13.14
N ASP A 250 -1.64 18.99 -12.06
CA ASP A 250 -1.57 20.25 -11.32
C ASP A 250 -2.94 20.76 -10.83
N VAL A 251 -3.90 19.86 -10.59
CA VAL A 251 -5.27 20.23 -10.17
C VAL A 251 -5.28 20.80 -8.75
N PHE A 252 -4.35 20.37 -7.90
CA PHE A 252 -4.14 20.92 -6.57
C PHE A 252 -2.65 20.85 -6.19
N LYS A 253 -2.25 21.68 -5.22
CA LYS A 253 -0.90 21.62 -4.65
C LYS A 253 -0.79 20.45 -3.68
N GLU A 254 0.12 19.54 -3.95
CA GLU A 254 0.35 18.37 -3.12
C GLU A 254 1.07 18.76 -1.83
N ILE A 255 0.33 18.76 -0.72
CA ILE A 255 0.83 19.16 0.60
C ILE A 255 2.03 18.30 1.04
N TRP A 256 2.06 17.02 0.59
CA TRP A 256 3.14 16.08 0.88
C TRP A 256 4.37 16.23 -0.02
N VAL A 257 4.28 16.94 -1.15
CA VAL A 257 5.43 17.25 -2.01
C VAL A 257 6.23 18.45 -1.48
N HIS A 258 5.59 19.32 -0.71
CA HIS A 258 6.21 20.46 -0.04
C HIS A 258 6.11 20.37 1.49
N PRO A 259 6.70 19.34 2.12
CA PRO A 259 6.54 19.10 3.56
C PRO A 259 7.12 20.22 4.43
N LEU A 260 8.07 21.01 3.90
CA LEU A 260 8.68 22.15 4.58
C LEU A 260 7.82 23.40 4.54
N ASP A 261 6.95 23.56 3.55
CA ASP A 261 6.03 24.70 3.47
C ASP A 261 4.76 24.43 4.29
N TYR A 262 4.32 23.17 4.32
CA TYR A 262 3.10 22.72 5.01
C TYR A 262 3.40 21.88 6.26
N LYS A 263 4.28 22.39 7.13
CA LYS A 263 4.73 21.69 8.36
C LYS A 263 3.57 21.36 9.29
N THR A 264 2.63 22.30 9.44
CA THR A 264 1.48 22.16 10.34
C THR A 264 0.56 21.03 9.91
N GLU A 265 0.28 20.93 8.62
CA GLU A 265 -0.58 19.94 8.00
C GLU A 265 0.06 18.54 8.11
N MET A 266 1.36 18.45 7.83
CA MET A 266 2.11 17.20 7.98
C MET A 266 2.16 16.71 9.43
N LEU A 267 2.39 17.62 10.40
CA LEU A 267 2.35 17.28 11.83
C LEU A 267 0.95 16.86 12.29
N MET A 268 -0.11 17.49 11.79
CA MET A 268 -1.49 17.10 12.09
C MET A 268 -1.81 15.70 11.56
N ILE A 269 -1.39 15.37 10.33
CA ILE A 269 -1.57 14.04 9.75
C ILE A 269 -0.81 12.99 10.56
N LEU A 270 0.44 13.28 10.93
CA LEU A 270 1.24 12.39 11.78
C LEU A 270 0.58 12.17 13.14
N ALA A 271 0.11 13.24 13.79
CA ALA A 271 -0.60 13.14 15.07
C ALA A 271 -1.89 12.33 14.93
N ALA A 272 -2.67 12.53 13.86
CA ALA A 272 -3.88 11.77 13.59
C ALA A 272 -3.59 10.27 13.39
N LEU A 273 -2.50 9.92 12.68
CA LEU A 273 -2.06 8.54 12.53
C LEU A 273 -1.69 7.92 13.88
N VAL A 274 -0.88 8.60 14.70
CA VAL A 274 -0.46 8.10 16.01
C VAL A 274 -1.66 7.91 16.94
N VAL A 275 -2.59 8.87 16.98
CA VAL A 275 -3.82 8.78 17.77
C VAL A 275 -4.67 7.60 17.31
N THR A 276 -4.84 7.43 16.00
CA THR A 276 -5.68 6.35 15.44
C THR A 276 -5.08 4.96 15.71
N LEU A 277 -3.76 4.82 15.57
CA LEU A 277 -3.03 3.60 15.94
C LEU A 277 -3.12 3.32 17.44
N GLY A 278 -2.98 4.36 18.28
CA GLY A 278 -3.13 4.25 19.73
C GLY A 278 -4.51 3.75 20.14
N ILE A 279 -5.57 4.31 19.54
CA ILE A 279 -6.96 3.85 19.75
C ILE A 279 -7.11 2.39 19.36
N LEU A 280 -6.58 1.99 18.19
CA LEU A 280 -6.66 0.60 17.72
C LEU A 280 -5.96 -0.36 18.68
N LEU A 281 -4.74 -0.05 19.11
CA LEU A 281 -3.97 -0.89 20.04
C LEU A 281 -4.62 -0.97 21.42
N PHE A 282 -5.18 0.14 21.91
CA PHE A 282 -5.91 0.20 23.17
C PHE A 282 -7.18 -0.66 23.14
N MET A 283 -8.00 -0.51 22.10
CA MET A 283 -9.22 -1.31 21.92
C MET A 283 -8.91 -2.80 21.74
N SER A 284 -7.83 -3.13 21.04
CA SER A 284 -7.36 -4.51 20.89
C SER A 284 -6.92 -5.11 22.23
N SER A 285 -6.24 -4.33 23.07
CA SER A 285 -5.73 -4.80 24.38
C SER A 285 -6.85 -5.00 25.40
N ARG A 286 -7.85 -4.09 25.44
CA ARG A 286 -9.04 -4.27 26.29
C ARG A 286 -9.87 -5.50 25.92
N LYS A 287 -9.95 -5.83 24.63
CA LYS A 287 -10.65 -7.05 24.18
C LYS A 287 -9.93 -8.31 24.68
N LYS A 288 -8.59 -8.31 24.71
CA LYS A 288 -7.79 -9.41 25.25
C LYS A 288 -8.04 -9.59 26.76
N GLN A 289 -7.95 -8.50 27.53
CA GLN A 289 -8.22 -8.51 28.98
C GLN A 289 -9.64 -9.00 29.33
N ARG A 290 -10.65 -8.58 28.57
CA ARG A 290 -12.05 -9.01 28.78
C ARG A 290 -12.31 -10.46 28.35
N GLY A 291 -11.47 -11.03 27.48
CA GLY A 291 -11.47 -12.45 27.14
C GLY A 291 -10.84 -13.28 28.27
N GLU A 292 -9.64 -12.87 28.71
CA GLU A 292 -8.94 -13.51 29.83
C GLU A 292 -9.78 -13.48 31.12
N GLN A 293 -10.50 -12.40 31.40
CA GLN A 293 -11.39 -12.31 32.56
C GLN A 293 -12.64 -13.22 32.48
N LYS A 294 -13.11 -13.55 31.28
CA LYS A 294 -14.20 -14.54 31.09
C LYS A 294 -13.72 -15.97 31.22
N ASP A 295 -12.47 -16.25 30.87
CA ASP A 295 -11.87 -17.59 30.98
C ASP A 295 -11.48 -17.92 32.44
N ILE A 296 -11.28 -16.89 33.29
CA ILE A 296 -11.02 -17.03 34.74
C ILE A 296 -12.33 -17.18 35.55
N GLU A 297 -13.47 -16.79 34.98
CA GLU A 297 -14.80 -16.90 35.59
C GLU A 297 -15.64 -17.93 34.80
N PRO A 298 -15.26 -19.23 34.75
CA PRO A 298 -16.11 -20.24 34.15
C PRO A 298 -17.34 -20.41 35.06
N ASP A 299 -18.51 -20.10 34.52
CA ASP A 299 -19.86 -20.37 35.05
C ASP A 299 -19.96 -20.62 36.57
N LYS A 300 -20.40 -19.59 37.30
CA LYS A 300 -21.14 -19.78 38.55
C LYS A 300 -22.61 -19.96 38.25
#